data_AF-A0A9W9ZEW9-F1
#
_entry.id   AF-A0A9W9ZEW9-F1
#
_cell.length_a   1.000
_cell.length_b   1.000
_cell.length_c   1.000
_cell.angle_alpha   90.00
_cell.angle_beta   90.00
_cell.angle_gamma   90.00
#
_symmetry.space_group_name_H-M   'P 1'
#
loop_
_entity.id
_entity.type
_entity.pdbx_description
1 polymer ?
#
loop_
_entity_poly.entity_id
_entity_poly.type
_entity_poly.pdbx_seq_one_letter_code
_entity_poly.pdbx_strand_id
1 'polypeptide(L)'
;MEHLQLPPTDAICKRKLEDDKACHGVKWNEVLMQDSVCSAYLSLLEDVKSLVPDEGSYKFHLLWPTISNMKQNCLPLMRSFYKEIASGEYSLFSMELSGLTSTNHSKSVVWRKNLTLEGTARASFLANASFKNISRIPAYLRDVLTLHALDSRDRYFNVLIKQHACIPVSPSGKTLKCPSQLVNPRGEAASLFSPGDDRFPFGNEESYLNFQRLAKLEQLGMVSGDLTWSEVAERAESIHELNAADSDAALKRVKALLIFMEKKIKGRHPLPPAECLRLMKAKFLPVLKKPAIFPLPWGGDALQISSQVLLAPEEVFLKDEKYRLPQQLAESFPKVMKAAGVKDMFDEKDYITSLHEVKKQFGETELDKQNLQAAINLAVELGETLKVSEVHPSEVQEKLELFISPTLKE
;
A
#
# COMPACT_ATOMS: atom_id res chain seq x y z
N MET A 1 -39.60 -10.23 58.81
CA MET A 1 -38.23 -10.79 58.83
C MET A 1 -38.31 -12.13 58.13
N GLU A 2 -38.16 -12.11 56.81
CA GLU A 2 -38.04 -13.33 56.00
C GLU A 2 -36.62 -13.86 56.15
N HIS A 3 -36.52 -15.12 56.58
CA HIS A 3 -35.29 -15.89 56.49
C HIS A 3 -35.06 -16.27 55.02
N LEU A 4 -34.07 -15.66 54.37
CA LEU A 4 -33.56 -16.15 53.09
C LEU A 4 -32.87 -17.50 53.33
N GLN A 5 -33.58 -18.58 53.02
CA GLN A 5 -33.02 -19.92 52.90
C GLN A 5 -32.26 -20.00 51.57
N LEU A 6 -30.94 -20.14 51.63
CA LEU A 6 -30.12 -20.46 50.46
C LEU A 6 -30.61 -21.78 49.85
N PRO A 7 -30.75 -21.87 48.51
CA PRO A 7 -31.19 -23.11 47.86
C PRO A 7 -30.09 -24.18 47.96
N PRO A 8 -30.45 -25.48 47.96
CA PRO A 8 -29.49 -26.58 48.09
C PRO A 8 -28.51 -26.59 46.92
N THR A 9 -27.24 -26.86 47.22
CA THR A 9 -26.09 -26.90 46.30
C THR A 9 -26.15 -27.95 45.19
N ASP A 10 -27.21 -28.75 45.10
CA ASP A 10 -27.35 -29.84 44.13
C ASP A 10 -27.97 -29.44 42.79
N ALA A 11 -28.32 -28.16 42.59
CA ALA A 11 -28.96 -27.70 41.35
C ALA A 11 -27.99 -27.30 40.22
N ILE A 12 -26.68 -27.16 40.48
CA ILE A 12 -25.77 -26.47 39.53
C ILE A 12 -25.08 -27.43 38.54
N CYS A 13 -25.04 -28.73 38.82
CA CYS A 13 -24.35 -29.73 37.98
C CYS A 13 -25.24 -30.90 37.57
N LYS A 14 -26.15 -30.71 36.60
CA LYS A 14 -26.82 -31.84 35.92
C LYS A 14 -26.28 -32.05 34.52
N ARG A 15 -25.88 -33.29 34.23
CA ARG A 15 -25.51 -33.82 32.91
C ARG A 15 -26.80 -34.02 32.11
N LYS A 16 -26.78 -33.69 30.82
CA LYS A 16 -27.94 -33.79 29.91
C LYS A 16 -28.42 -35.26 29.82
N LEU A 17 -29.71 -35.51 30.03
CA LEU A 17 -30.40 -36.70 29.51
C LEU A 17 -31.25 -36.27 28.31
N GLU A 18 -31.50 -37.20 27.39
CA GLU A 18 -31.91 -36.91 26.00
C GLU A 18 -33.29 -36.25 25.82
N ASP A 19 -34.08 -36.07 26.89
CA ASP A 19 -35.47 -35.58 26.79
C ASP A 19 -35.77 -34.19 27.42
N ASP A 20 -34.78 -33.43 27.90
CA ASP A 20 -35.08 -32.16 28.58
C ASP A 20 -35.22 -30.95 27.63
N LYS A 21 -36.45 -30.41 27.54
CA LYS A 21 -36.79 -29.12 26.89
C LYS A 21 -35.95 -27.96 27.46
N ALA A 22 -35.44 -27.10 26.57
CA ALA A 22 -34.81 -25.78 26.77
C ALA A 22 -34.39 -25.43 28.22
N CYS A 23 -33.31 -26.06 28.70
CA CYS A 23 -32.78 -25.83 30.05
C CYS A 23 -32.03 -24.49 30.14
N HIS A 24 -32.63 -23.49 30.80
CA HIS A 24 -32.00 -22.20 31.09
C HIS A 24 -30.73 -22.32 31.95
N GLY A 25 -30.60 -23.37 32.78
CA GLY A 25 -29.43 -23.62 33.63
C GLY A 25 -28.14 -23.85 32.85
N VAL A 26 -28.20 -24.44 31.65
CA VAL A 26 -27.02 -24.61 30.78
C VAL A 26 -26.49 -23.26 30.30
N LYS A 27 -27.41 -22.31 30.02
CA LYS A 27 -27.05 -20.96 29.55
C LYS A 27 -26.47 -20.09 30.67
N TRP A 28 -26.99 -20.22 31.89
CA TRP A 28 -26.42 -19.55 33.07
C TRP A 28 -25.03 -20.06 33.42
N ASN A 29 -24.82 -21.38 33.38
CA ASN A 29 -23.49 -21.97 33.59
C ASN A 29 -22.50 -21.52 32.51
N GLU A 30 -22.94 -21.38 31.27
CA GLU A 30 -22.11 -20.84 30.19
C GLU A 30 -21.72 -19.37 30.44
N VAL A 31 -22.67 -18.51 30.80
CA VAL A 31 -22.41 -17.08 31.08
C VAL A 31 -21.50 -16.92 32.31
N LEU A 32 -21.77 -17.66 33.38
CA LEU A 32 -20.98 -17.60 34.62
C LEU A 32 -19.54 -18.07 34.39
N MET A 33 -19.35 -19.10 33.55
CA MET A 33 -18.02 -19.55 33.12
C MET A 33 -17.30 -18.51 32.26
N GLN A 34 -18.01 -17.82 31.37
CA GLN A 34 -17.41 -16.80 30.49
C GLN A 34 -17.02 -15.53 31.23
N ASP A 35 -17.84 -15.08 32.17
CA ASP A 35 -17.65 -13.78 32.82
C ASP A 35 -17.00 -13.96 34.20
N SER A 36 -17.80 -14.25 35.23
CA SER A 36 -17.35 -14.21 36.62
C SER A 36 -16.21 -15.18 36.93
N VAL A 37 -16.27 -16.42 36.43
CA VAL A 37 -15.19 -17.40 36.66
C VAL A 37 -13.93 -17.02 35.88
N CYS A 38 -14.08 -16.46 34.68
CA CYS A 38 -12.96 -16.01 33.87
C CYS A 38 -12.21 -14.86 34.54
N SER A 39 -12.94 -13.84 35.00
CA SER A 39 -12.35 -12.68 35.70
C SER A 39 -11.67 -13.08 37.01
N ALA A 40 -12.31 -13.95 37.80
CA ALA A 40 -11.71 -14.46 39.04
C ALA A 40 -10.44 -15.26 38.76
N TYR A 41 -10.45 -16.06 37.71
CA TYR A 41 -9.30 -16.86 37.31
C TYR A 41 -8.14 -16.01 36.77
N LEU A 42 -8.42 -14.96 35.98
CA LEU A 42 -7.41 -13.99 35.55
C LEU A 42 -6.83 -13.21 36.73
N SER A 43 -7.67 -12.75 37.65
CA SER A 43 -7.25 -12.05 38.87
C SER A 43 -6.33 -12.92 39.72
N LEU A 44 -6.68 -14.20 39.91
CA LEU A 44 -5.85 -15.16 40.63
C LEU A 44 -4.47 -15.34 39.98
N LEU A 45 -4.39 -15.37 38.65
CA LEU A 45 -3.10 -15.48 37.96
C LEU A 45 -2.25 -14.22 38.15
N GLU A 46 -2.85 -13.03 38.22
CA GLU A 46 -2.15 -11.78 38.54
C GLU A 46 -1.71 -11.71 40.00
N ASP A 47 -2.52 -12.21 40.93
CA ASP A 47 -2.14 -12.34 42.33
C ASP A 47 -0.97 -13.31 42.49
N VAL A 48 -1.04 -14.50 41.86
CA VAL A 48 0.08 -15.46 41.84
C VAL A 48 1.34 -14.84 41.24
N LYS A 49 1.22 -13.99 40.23
CA LYS A 49 2.34 -13.23 39.67
C LYS A 49 2.98 -12.30 40.71
N SER A 50 2.18 -11.56 41.47
CA SER A 50 2.67 -10.63 42.49
C SER A 50 3.44 -11.31 43.64
N LEU A 51 3.20 -12.61 43.84
CA LEU A 51 3.80 -13.41 44.91
C LEU A 51 5.12 -14.08 44.52
N VAL A 52 5.53 -14.04 43.24
CA VAL A 52 6.78 -14.66 42.77
C VAL A 52 7.92 -13.64 42.83
N PRO A 53 9.02 -13.95 43.55
CA PRO A 53 10.09 -12.98 43.80
C PRO A 53 11.04 -12.75 42.61
N ASP A 54 11.10 -13.68 41.65
CA ASP A 54 11.99 -13.60 40.50
C ASP A 54 11.20 -13.62 39.19
N GLU A 55 11.38 -12.55 38.40
CA GLU A 55 10.58 -12.26 37.22
C GLU A 55 10.65 -13.33 36.10
N GLY A 56 11.60 -14.28 36.17
CA GLY A 56 11.82 -15.30 35.14
C GLY A 56 11.63 -16.76 35.56
N SER A 57 11.29 -17.03 36.83
CA SER A 57 11.35 -18.39 37.39
C SER A 57 10.05 -19.20 37.26
N TYR A 58 8.91 -18.52 37.16
CA TYR A 58 7.60 -19.18 37.21
C TYR A 58 7.00 -19.41 35.83
N LYS A 59 6.53 -20.64 35.58
CA LYS A 59 6.00 -21.09 34.29
C LYS A 59 4.48 -20.88 34.24
N PHE A 60 4.05 -19.62 34.14
CA PHE A 60 2.63 -19.22 34.17
C PHE A 60 1.74 -19.99 33.19
N HIS A 61 2.25 -20.32 31.99
CA HIS A 61 1.54 -21.14 31.00
C HIS A 61 1.10 -22.54 31.48
N LEU A 62 1.72 -23.09 32.53
CA LEU A 62 1.32 -24.40 33.07
C LEU A 62 -0.01 -24.36 33.80
N LEU A 63 -0.38 -23.19 34.33
CA LEU A 63 -1.64 -23.03 35.04
C LEU A 63 -2.79 -22.80 34.07
N TRP A 64 -2.51 -22.32 32.85
CA TRP A 64 -3.53 -21.88 31.89
C TRP A 64 -4.50 -23.01 31.52
N PRO A 65 -5.78 -22.69 31.25
CA PRO A 65 -6.78 -23.67 30.85
C PRO A 65 -6.38 -24.43 29.58
N THR A 66 -6.22 -25.75 29.65
CA THR A 66 -5.97 -26.63 28.48
C THR A 66 -7.19 -27.51 28.17
N ILE A 67 -7.39 -27.92 26.91
CA ILE A 67 -8.47 -28.81 26.45
C ILE A 67 -8.24 -30.21 27.01
N SER A 68 -6.98 -30.62 27.10
CA SER A 68 -6.54 -31.88 27.71
C SER A 68 -6.85 -31.96 29.20
N ASN A 69 -6.83 -30.84 29.92
CA ASN A 69 -7.07 -30.80 31.37
C ASN A 69 -8.51 -30.43 31.75
N MET A 70 -9.37 -30.04 30.81
CA MET A 70 -10.71 -29.51 31.09
C MET A 70 -11.83 -30.43 30.57
N LYS A 71 -12.85 -30.68 31.40
CA LYS A 71 -14.11 -31.32 30.98
C LYS A 71 -14.81 -30.42 29.95
N GLN A 72 -15.55 -31.01 28.98
CA GLN A 72 -16.25 -30.27 27.90
C GLN A 72 -17.09 -29.07 28.37
N ASN A 73 -17.60 -29.09 29.60
CA ASN A 73 -18.41 -28.03 30.19
C ASN A 73 -17.63 -26.73 30.50
N CYS A 74 -16.30 -26.74 30.42
CA CYS A 74 -15.45 -25.56 30.68
C CYS A 74 -14.98 -24.84 29.41
N LEU A 75 -15.47 -25.26 28.23
CA LEU A 75 -15.21 -24.56 26.96
C LEU A 75 -15.54 -23.06 26.98
N PRO A 76 -16.64 -22.60 27.61
CA PRO A 76 -16.97 -21.18 27.68
C PRO A 76 -15.93 -20.36 28.44
N LEU A 77 -15.44 -20.87 29.58
CA LEU A 77 -14.35 -20.26 30.36
C LEU A 77 -13.08 -20.14 29.51
N MET A 78 -12.68 -21.20 28.82
CA MET A 78 -11.49 -21.16 27.96
C MET A 78 -11.60 -20.11 26.86
N ARG A 79 -12.75 -20.04 26.18
CA ARG A 79 -12.97 -19.03 25.12
C ARG A 79 -12.84 -17.61 25.66
N SER A 80 -13.44 -17.33 26.81
CA SER A 80 -13.37 -16.01 27.42
C SER A 80 -11.96 -15.69 27.92
N PHE A 81 -11.33 -16.62 28.64
CA PHE A 81 -9.97 -16.49 29.17
C PHE A 81 -8.98 -16.08 28.08
N TYR A 82 -9.00 -16.79 26.96
CA TYR A 82 -8.08 -16.49 25.87
C TYR A 82 -8.47 -15.25 25.05
N LYS A 83 -9.74 -14.89 24.99
CA LYS A 83 -10.19 -13.63 24.39
C LYS A 83 -9.67 -12.44 25.22
N GLU A 84 -9.78 -12.53 26.54
CA GLU A 84 -9.29 -11.52 27.48
C GLU A 84 -7.77 -11.42 27.45
N ILE A 85 -7.06 -12.55 27.38
CA ILE A 85 -5.60 -12.55 27.17
C ILE A 85 -5.21 -11.90 25.84
N ALA A 86 -5.93 -12.19 24.75
CA ALA A 86 -5.67 -11.63 23.42
C ALA A 86 -6.09 -10.15 23.27
N SER A 87 -6.82 -9.59 24.24
CA SER A 87 -7.18 -8.17 24.26
C SER A 87 -5.98 -7.26 24.60
N GLY A 88 -4.98 -7.82 25.30
CA GLY A 88 -3.77 -7.13 25.73
C GLY A 88 -3.91 -6.35 27.05
N GLU A 89 -5.04 -6.45 27.75
CA GLU A 89 -5.32 -5.68 28.97
C GLU A 89 -4.63 -6.24 30.23
N TYR A 90 -4.22 -7.52 30.21
CA TYR A 90 -3.61 -8.19 31.37
C TYR A 90 -2.08 -8.23 31.27
N SER A 91 -1.41 -7.91 32.38
CA SER A 91 0.05 -7.89 32.49
C SER A 91 0.69 -9.29 32.48
N LEU A 92 -0.14 -10.34 32.43
CA LEU A 92 0.26 -11.74 32.31
C LEU A 92 1.05 -12.03 31.02
N PHE A 93 0.93 -11.18 30.00
CA PHE A 93 1.64 -11.33 28.71
C PHE A 93 3.04 -10.71 28.69
N SER A 94 3.35 -9.74 29.56
CA SER A 94 4.57 -8.91 29.40
C SER A 94 5.88 -9.67 29.67
N MET A 95 5.80 -10.86 30.29
CA MET A 95 6.91 -11.42 31.07
C MET A 95 7.44 -12.75 30.55
N GLU A 96 6.62 -13.58 29.89
CA GLU A 96 7.17 -14.77 29.21
C GLU A 96 8.09 -14.42 28.03
N LEU A 97 8.05 -13.15 27.59
CA LEU A 97 8.71 -12.69 26.37
C LEU A 97 9.88 -11.73 26.62
N SER A 98 9.99 -11.10 27.80
CA SER A 98 11.18 -10.35 28.19
C SER A 98 12.41 -11.26 28.31
N GLY A 99 12.21 -12.56 28.58
CA GLY A 99 13.24 -13.60 28.55
C GLY A 99 13.44 -14.31 27.20
N LEU A 100 12.87 -13.80 26.10
CA LEU A 100 13.10 -14.31 24.73
C LEU A 100 14.20 -13.54 23.98
N THR A 101 14.70 -12.45 24.56
CA THR A 101 15.96 -11.85 24.12
C THR A 101 17.10 -12.73 24.65
N SER A 102 17.66 -13.56 23.76
CA SER A 102 18.78 -14.49 23.95
C SER A 102 18.40 -15.98 24.02
N THR A 103 18.64 -16.65 22.89
CA THR A 103 19.07 -18.05 22.70
C THR A 103 18.23 -19.25 23.19
N ASN A 104 17.10 -19.10 23.87
CA ASN A 104 16.37 -20.27 24.39
C ASN A 104 15.37 -20.93 23.42
N HIS A 105 15.84 -21.92 22.63
CA HIS A 105 15.04 -22.81 21.79
C HIS A 105 13.84 -23.46 22.51
N SER A 106 13.95 -23.73 23.82
CA SER A 106 12.93 -24.43 24.60
C SER A 106 11.64 -23.62 24.86
N LYS A 107 11.67 -22.28 24.85
CA LYS A 107 10.48 -21.44 25.16
C LYS A 107 9.58 -21.20 23.94
N SER A 108 10.18 -21.02 22.76
CA SER A 108 9.46 -21.05 21.47
C SER A 108 8.76 -22.39 21.21
N VAL A 109 9.32 -23.49 21.75
CA VAL A 109 8.73 -24.84 21.66
C VAL A 109 7.47 -24.98 22.50
N VAL A 110 7.33 -24.30 23.64
CA VAL A 110 6.13 -24.37 24.50
C VAL A 110 4.93 -23.69 23.85
N TRP A 111 5.11 -22.47 23.31
CA TRP A 111 4.06 -21.78 22.56
C TRP A 111 3.68 -22.53 21.27
N ARG A 112 4.68 -23.07 20.54
CA ARG A 112 4.43 -23.96 19.39
C ARG A 112 3.64 -25.20 19.79
N LYS A 113 3.97 -25.83 20.93
CA LYS A 113 3.24 -26.98 21.49
C LYS A 113 1.80 -26.63 21.85
N ASN A 114 1.54 -25.48 22.49
CA ASN A 114 0.17 -25.06 22.85
C ASN A 114 -0.72 -24.71 21.63
N LEU A 115 -0.14 -24.18 20.55
CA LEU A 115 -0.83 -23.97 19.28
C LEU A 115 -1.10 -25.28 18.51
N THR A 116 -0.23 -26.29 18.66
CA THR A 116 -0.31 -27.55 17.92
C THR A 116 -1.06 -28.66 18.65
N LEU A 117 -1.15 -28.64 19.99
CA LEU A 117 -1.60 -29.81 20.76
C LEU A 117 -3.10 -29.94 20.98
N GLU A 118 -3.96 -28.98 20.61
CA GLU A 118 -5.35 -29.07 21.04
C GLU A 118 -6.35 -28.58 19.99
N GLY A 119 -7.11 -29.54 19.45
CA GLY A 119 -8.36 -29.41 18.68
C GLY A 119 -8.40 -28.25 17.69
N THR A 120 -8.45 -28.53 16.39
CA THR A 120 -8.52 -27.55 15.29
C THR A 120 -9.37 -26.30 15.59
N ALA A 121 -10.50 -26.44 16.29
CA ALA A 121 -11.36 -25.34 16.73
C ALA A 121 -10.72 -24.33 17.72
N ARG A 122 -9.85 -24.76 18.64
CA ARG A 122 -9.17 -23.88 19.62
C ARG A 122 -8.00 -23.15 18.99
N ALA A 123 -7.12 -23.86 18.29
CA ALA A 123 -6.04 -23.22 17.54
C ALA A 123 -6.62 -22.18 16.56
N SER A 124 -7.74 -22.51 15.92
CA SER A 124 -8.47 -21.60 15.04
C SER A 124 -9.03 -20.37 15.79
N PHE A 125 -9.70 -20.57 16.93
CA PHE A 125 -10.27 -19.48 17.71
C PHE A 125 -9.20 -18.51 18.25
N LEU A 126 -8.11 -19.05 18.82
CA LEU A 126 -6.99 -18.28 19.34
C LEU A 126 -6.29 -17.49 18.25
N ALA A 127 -6.06 -18.13 17.11
CA ALA A 127 -5.47 -17.47 15.96
C ALA A 127 -6.40 -16.35 15.46
N ASN A 128 -7.71 -16.58 15.35
CA ASN A 128 -8.64 -15.55 14.90
C ASN A 128 -8.72 -14.35 15.86
N ALA A 129 -8.82 -14.61 17.17
CA ALA A 129 -8.85 -13.56 18.19
C ALA A 129 -7.54 -12.75 18.18
N SER A 130 -6.39 -13.42 18.07
CA SER A 130 -5.08 -12.76 18.00
C SER A 130 -4.91 -11.95 16.70
N PHE A 131 -5.35 -12.47 15.55
CA PHE A 131 -5.23 -11.77 14.26
C PHE A 131 -6.14 -10.53 14.17
N LYS A 132 -7.30 -10.55 14.83
CA LYS A 132 -8.18 -9.36 14.94
C LYS A 132 -7.53 -8.21 15.71
N ASN A 133 -6.73 -8.53 16.73
CA ASN A 133 -6.04 -7.55 17.57
C ASN A 133 -4.54 -7.46 17.28
N ILE A 134 -4.09 -7.93 16.12
CA ILE A 134 -2.66 -8.18 15.84
C ILE A 134 -1.80 -6.92 15.89
N SER A 135 -2.40 -5.75 15.65
CA SER A 135 -1.74 -4.44 15.77
C SER A 135 -1.52 -4.00 17.21
N ARG A 136 -2.29 -4.50 18.18
CA ARG A 136 -2.14 -4.23 19.61
C ARG A 136 -1.08 -5.12 20.27
N ILE A 137 -0.73 -6.22 19.61
CA ILE A 137 0.26 -7.17 20.09
C ILE A 137 1.67 -6.57 19.91
N PRO A 138 2.57 -6.66 20.92
CA PRO A 138 3.96 -6.23 20.79
C PRO A 138 4.64 -6.85 19.57
N ALA A 139 5.40 -6.04 18.82
CA ALA A 139 5.95 -6.40 17.51
C ALA A 139 6.70 -7.74 17.51
N TYR A 140 7.56 -7.98 18.49
CA TYR A 140 8.31 -9.23 18.62
C TYR A 140 7.39 -10.47 18.68
N LEU A 141 6.33 -10.42 19.49
CA LEU A 141 5.41 -11.55 19.62
C LEU A 141 4.56 -11.73 18.37
N ARG A 142 4.01 -10.61 17.88
CA ARG A 142 3.23 -10.57 16.65
C ARG A 142 3.99 -11.25 15.51
N ASP A 143 5.28 -10.97 15.40
CA ASP A 143 6.12 -11.53 14.35
C ASP A 143 6.34 -13.04 14.55
N VAL A 144 6.58 -13.49 15.78
CA VAL A 144 6.66 -14.93 16.08
C VAL A 144 5.36 -15.67 15.69
N LEU A 145 4.20 -15.11 16.03
CA LEU A 145 2.90 -15.69 15.70
C LEU A 145 2.65 -15.72 14.19
N THR A 146 2.94 -14.62 13.51
CA THR A 146 2.71 -14.46 12.07
C THR A 146 3.65 -15.36 11.27
N LEU A 147 4.93 -15.44 11.64
CA LEU A 147 5.89 -16.34 11.01
C LEU A 147 5.52 -17.82 11.24
N HIS A 148 5.06 -18.19 12.44
CA HIS A 148 4.55 -19.54 12.68
C HIS A 148 3.33 -19.87 11.81
N ALA A 149 2.39 -18.93 11.69
CA ALA A 149 1.22 -19.06 10.83
C ALA A 149 1.60 -19.18 9.34
N LEU A 150 2.63 -18.44 8.90
CA LEU A 150 3.20 -18.57 7.55
C LEU A 150 3.90 -19.93 7.36
N ASP A 151 4.61 -20.46 8.34
CA ASP A 151 5.30 -21.75 8.21
C ASP A 151 4.36 -22.96 8.38
N SER A 152 3.16 -22.74 8.93
CA SER A 152 2.17 -23.78 9.15
C SER A 152 1.59 -24.31 7.83
N ARG A 153 1.30 -25.62 7.82
CA ARG A 153 0.57 -26.29 6.72
C ARG A 153 -0.95 -26.18 6.86
N ASP A 154 -1.45 -25.66 7.99
CA ASP A 154 -2.89 -25.48 8.21
C ASP A 154 -3.42 -24.32 7.37
N ARG A 155 -4.35 -24.64 6.46
CA ARG A 155 -4.99 -23.67 5.55
C ARG A 155 -5.82 -22.63 6.30
N TYR A 156 -6.20 -22.88 7.55
CA TYR A 156 -6.90 -21.88 8.36
C TYR A 156 -6.08 -20.60 8.56
N PHE A 157 -4.76 -20.72 8.81
CA PHE A 157 -3.88 -19.56 8.95
C PHE A 157 -3.79 -18.74 7.67
N ASN A 158 -3.90 -19.38 6.50
CA ASN A 158 -3.90 -18.67 5.21
C ASN A 158 -5.08 -17.70 5.13
N VAL A 159 -6.26 -18.10 5.62
CA VAL A 159 -7.45 -17.23 5.66
C VAL A 159 -7.21 -16.04 6.57
N LEU A 160 -6.64 -16.28 7.76
CA LEU A 160 -6.36 -15.21 8.73
C LEU A 160 -5.33 -14.21 8.21
N ILE A 161 -4.20 -14.68 7.68
CA ILE A 161 -3.13 -13.83 7.14
C ILE A 161 -3.65 -13.02 5.95
N LYS A 162 -4.48 -13.61 5.09
CA LYS A 162 -5.05 -12.92 3.93
C LYS A 162 -5.99 -11.77 4.33
N GLN A 163 -6.71 -11.92 5.45
CA GLN A 163 -7.75 -10.97 5.88
C GLN A 163 -7.25 -9.85 6.80
N HIS A 164 -6.11 -10.02 7.45
CA HIS A 164 -5.65 -9.10 8.49
C HIS A 164 -4.29 -8.48 8.16
N ALA A 165 -4.13 -7.21 8.52
CA ALA A 165 -2.87 -6.50 8.38
C ALA A 165 -1.90 -6.97 9.47
N CYS A 166 -1.14 -8.03 9.16
CA CYS A 166 -0.23 -8.69 10.10
C CYS A 166 1.24 -8.69 9.66
N ILE A 167 1.53 -8.27 8.42
CA ILE A 167 2.90 -8.27 7.88
C ILE A 167 3.51 -6.88 8.10
N PRO A 168 4.63 -6.77 8.83
CA PRO A 168 5.34 -5.50 8.98
C PRO A 168 5.97 -5.09 7.66
N VAL A 169 5.93 -3.79 7.34
CA VAL A 169 6.45 -3.26 6.08
C VAL A 169 7.64 -2.31 6.28
N SER A 170 8.51 -2.29 5.29
CA SER A 170 9.69 -1.42 5.26
C SER A 170 9.27 0.05 5.21
N PRO A 171 10.09 0.99 5.72
CA PRO A 171 11.46 0.79 6.20
C PRO A 171 11.57 0.45 7.70
N SER A 172 10.51 0.61 8.49
CA SER A 172 10.59 0.57 9.96
C SER A 172 9.93 -0.65 10.61
N GLY A 173 9.11 -1.40 9.89
CA GLY A 173 8.34 -2.53 10.43
C GLY A 173 7.23 -2.14 11.43
N LYS A 174 6.95 -0.83 11.56
CA LYS A 174 5.91 -0.31 12.48
C LYS A 174 4.51 -0.44 11.89
N THR A 175 4.36 -0.15 10.60
CA THR A 175 3.11 -0.27 9.87
C THR A 175 2.89 -1.72 9.46
N LEU A 176 1.63 -2.15 9.49
CA LEU A 176 1.23 -3.50 9.10
C LEU A 176 0.34 -3.44 7.87
N LYS A 177 0.50 -4.41 6.96
CA LYS A 177 -0.35 -4.56 5.76
C LYS A 177 -0.78 -6.00 5.55
N CYS A 178 -1.88 -6.16 4.83
CA CYS A 178 -2.33 -7.47 4.33
C CYS A 178 -1.44 -7.89 3.14
N PRO A 179 -1.32 -9.20 2.84
CA PRO A 179 -0.58 -9.68 1.68
C PRO A 179 -0.97 -8.99 0.37
N SER A 180 -2.28 -8.75 0.14
CA SER A 180 -2.80 -8.07 -1.06
C SER A 180 -2.32 -6.64 -1.26
N GLN A 181 -1.75 -6.02 -0.24
CA GLN A 181 -1.20 -4.67 -0.29
C GLN A 181 0.33 -4.67 -0.39
N LEU A 182 0.96 -5.84 -0.48
CA LEU A 182 2.41 -5.99 -0.55
C LEU A 182 2.87 -6.23 -1.99
N VAL A 183 4.15 -5.95 -2.21
CA VAL A 183 4.89 -6.27 -3.42
C VAL A 183 6.07 -7.14 -3.03
N ASN A 184 6.33 -8.20 -3.79
CA ASN A 184 7.52 -9.03 -3.58
C ASN A 184 8.76 -8.19 -3.92
N PRO A 185 9.72 -7.99 -3.00
CA PRO A 185 10.95 -7.24 -3.26
C PRO A 185 11.82 -7.84 -4.38
N ARG A 186 11.63 -9.11 -4.72
CA ARG A 186 12.35 -9.84 -5.77
C ARG A 186 11.53 -10.02 -7.06
N GLY A 187 10.30 -9.49 -7.07
CA GLY A 187 9.39 -9.56 -8.21
C GLY A 187 9.69 -8.51 -9.27
N GLU A 188 9.04 -8.66 -10.43
CA GLU A 188 9.13 -7.69 -11.53
C GLU A 188 8.56 -6.32 -11.16
N ALA A 189 7.42 -6.29 -10.48
CA ALA A 189 6.78 -5.06 -10.03
C ALA A 189 7.65 -4.25 -9.05
N ALA A 190 8.60 -4.89 -8.37
CA ALA A 190 9.42 -4.27 -7.32
C ALA A 190 10.15 -3.02 -7.80
N SER A 191 10.57 -2.99 -9.07
CA SER A 191 11.29 -1.86 -9.68
C SER A 191 10.52 -0.52 -9.65
N LEU A 192 9.19 -0.57 -9.47
CA LEU A 192 8.32 0.60 -9.38
C LEU A 192 8.17 1.15 -7.95
N PHE A 193 8.71 0.45 -6.96
CA PHE A 193 8.56 0.77 -5.55
C PHE A 193 9.93 0.96 -4.89
N SER A 194 9.90 1.73 -3.81
CA SER A 194 11.02 1.96 -2.90
C SER A 194 10.65 1.47 -1.50
N PRO A 195 11.63 1.27 -0.61
CA PRO A 195 11.36 0.91 0.78
C PRO A 195 10.42 1.90 1.50
N GLY A 196 10.38 3.17 1.10
CA GLY A 196 9.52 4.20 1.69
C GLY A 196 8.05 4.15 1.25
N ASP A 197 7.69 3.31 0.28
CA ASP A 197 6.30 3.18 -0.19
C ASP A 197 5.43 2.31 0.74
N ASP A 198 6.00 1.75 1.81
CA ASP A 198 5.32 0.82 2.72
C ASP A 198 4.74 -0.41 1.99
N ARG A 199 5.34 -0.85 0.86
CA ARG A 199 4.85 -1.98 0.05
C ARG A 199 5.69 -3.25 0.19
N PHE A 200 6.92 -3.14 0.67
CA PHE A 200 7.80 -4.29 0.86
C PHE A 200 7.70 -4.85 2.29
N PRO A 201 7.67 -6.18 2.49
CA PRO A 201 7.81 -6.76 3.82
C PRO A 201 9.11 -6.26 4.51
N PHE A 202 9.06 -6.03 5.81
CA PHE A 202 10.22 -5.67 6.63
C PHE A 202 10.83 -6.92 7.27
N GLY A 203 12.15 -7.03 7.23
CA GLY A 203 12.87 -8.13 7.88
C GLY A 203 14.12 -8.56 7.12
N ASN A 204 14.43 -9.85 7.24
CA ASN A 204 15.61 -10.52 6.68
C ASN A 204 15.25 -11.95 6.22
N GLU A 205 16.25 -12.70 5.73
CA GLU A 205 16.08 -14.07 5.21
C GLU A 205 15.58 -15.09 6.24
N GLU A 206 15.74 -14.79 7.53
CA GLU A 206 15.25 -15.64 8.64
C GLU A 206 13.82 -15.28 9.06
N SER A 207 13.28 -14.16 8.57
CA SER A 207 11.94 -13.63 8.88
C SER A 207 11.11 -13.47 7.61
N TYR A 208 10.59 -12.28 7.31
CA TYR A 208 9.61 -12.08 6.23
C TYR A 208 10.21 -12.06 4.82
N LEU A 209 11.54 -11.94 4.68
CA LEU A 209 12.21 -11.98 3.36
C LEU A 209 12.67 -13.39 2.96
N ASN A 210 12.39 -14.40 3.78
CA ASN A 210 12.64 -15.79 3.43
C ASN A 210 11.91 -16.17 2.13
N PHE A 211 12.61 -16.81 1.20
CA PHE A 211 12.06 -17.19 -0.10
C PHE A 211 10.75 -18.01 -0.02
N GLN A 212 10.67 -18.99 0.89
CA GLN A 212 9.47 -19.82 1.02
C GLN A 212 8.27 -19.03 1.55
N ARG A 213 8.52 -18.09 2.48
CA ARG A 213 7.48 -17.22 3.04
C ARG A 213 7.02 -16.17 2.04
N LEU A 214 7.92 -15.62 1.24
CA LEU A 214 7.56 -14.74 0.12
C LEU A 214 6.68 -15.49 -0.89
N ALA A 215 7.06 -16.71 -1.29
CA ALA A 215 6.25 -17.54 -2.17
C ALA A 215 4.86 -17.83 -1.58
N LYS A 216 4.76 -18.06 -0.27
CA LYS A 216 3.46 -18.21 0.39
C LYS A 216 2.67 -16.91 0.40
N LEU A 217 3.29 -15.76 0.66
CA LEU A 217 2.62 -14.45 0.63
C LEU A 217 2.09 -14.12 -0.78
N GLU A 218 2.82 -14.49 -1.84
CA GLU A 218 2.32 -14.38 -3.23
C GLU A 218 1.03 -15.18 -3.42
N GLN A 219 0.98 -16.43 -2.95
CA GLN A 219 -0.25 -17.24 -2.98
C GLN A 219 -1.41 -16.62 -2.19
N LEU A 220 -1.10 -15.80 -1.19
CA LEU A 220 -2.08 -15.09 -0.36
C LEU A 220 -2.50 -13.72 -0.94
N GLY A 221 -1.88 -13.27 -2.03
CA GLY A 221 -2.27 -12.06 -2.77
C GLY A 221 -1.17 -11.01 -2.91
N MET A 222 0.04 -11.24 -2.41
CA MET A 222 1.17 -10.34 -2.65
C MET A 222 1.52 -10.27 -4.13
N VAL A 223 1.68 -9.05 -4.65
CA VAL A 223 1.99 -8.84 -6.06
C VAL A 223 3.46 -9.17 -6.32
N SER A 224 3.74 -9.91 -7.39
CA SER A 224 5.12 -10.23 -7.81
C SER A 224 5.39 -9.86 -9.26
N GLY A 225 4.42 -10.11 -10.14
CA GLY A 225 4.53 -9.84 -11.58
C GLY A 225 3.83 -8.55 -11.99
N ASP A 226 2.63 -8.71 -12.55
CA ASP A 226 1.89 -7.63 -13.19
C ASP A 226 1.04 -6.81 -12.19
N LEU A 227 0.95 -5.51 -12.43
CA LEU A 227 0.12 -4.56 -11.68
C LEU A 227 -1.15 -4.24 -12.47
N THR A 228 -2.23 -3.91 -11.78
CA THR A 228 -3.41 -3.35 -12.46
C THR A 228 -3.08 -1.97 -13.06
N TRP A 229 -3.80 -1.54 -14.10
CA TRP A 229 -3.60 -0.19 -14.65
C TRP A 229 -3.86 0.91 -13.62
N SER A 230 -4.76 0.67 -12.66
CA SER A 230 -5.01 1.59 -11.54
C SER A 230 -3.77 1.75 -10.65
N GLU A 231 -3.08 0.66 -10.34
CA GLU A 231 -1.82 0.71 -9.58
C GLU A 231 -0.69 1.34 -10.40
N VAL A 232 -0.62 1.08 -11.71
CA VAL A 232 0.36 1.73 -12.60
C VAL A 232 0.15 3.25 -12.62
N ALA A 233 -1.10 3.71 -12.72
CA ALA A 233 -1.44 5.13 -12.64
C ALA A 233 -1.05 5.74 -11.28
N GLU A 234 -1.34 5.04 -10.17
CA GLU A 234 -0.91 5.47 -8.83
C GLU A 234 0.63 5.57 -8.72
N ARG A 235 1.36 4.64 -9.35
CA ARG A 235 2.83 4.72 -9.41
C ARG A 235 3.31 5.92 -10.21
N ALA A 236 2.65 6.25 -11.33
CA ALA A 236 2.95 7.45 -12.11
C ALA A 236 2.74 8.74 -11.30
N GLU A 237 1.63 8.82 -10.57
CA GLU A 237 1.29 9.95 -9.69
C GLU A 237 2.33 10.15 -8.58
N SER A 238 2.80 9.05 -7.97
CA SER A 238 3.80 9.09 -6.88
C SER A 238 5.15 9.69 -7.28
N ILE A 239 5.48 9.75 -8.58
CA ILE A 239 6.77 10.23 -9.05
C ILE A 239 6.92 11.72 -8.77
N HIS A 240 5.84 12.50 -8.88
CA HIS A 240 5.88 13.94 -8.60
C HIS A 240 6.29 14.22 -7.15
N GLU A 241 5.69 13.51 -6.20
CA GLU A 241 6.00 13.62 -4.77
C GLU A 241 7.42 13.15 -4.48
N LEU A 242 7.83 12.00 -5.05
CA LEU A 242 9.20 11.49 -4.88
C LEU A 242 10.24 12.48 -5.40
N ASN A 243 9.97 13.13 -6.53
CA ASN A 243 10.92 14.04 -7.17
C ASN A 243 11.20 15.30 -6.33
N ALA A 244 10.26 15.72 -5.48
CA ALA A 244 10.48 16.82 -4.55
C ALA A 244 11.48 16.45 -3.43
N ALA A 245 11.58 15.16 -3.08
CA ALA A 245 12.48 14.67 -2.04
C ALA A 245 13.81 14.11 -2.60
N ASP A 246 13.75 13.38 -3.71
CA ASP A 246 14.89 12.71 -4.36
C ASP A 246 14.64 12.57 -5.87
N SER A 247 15.23 13.49 -6.65
CA SER A 247 15.08 13.50 -8.10
C SER A 247 15.75 12.32 -8.80
N ASP A 248 16.82 11.76 -8.25
CA ASP A 248 17.50 10.59 -8.82
C ASP A 248 16.65 9.33 -8.63
N ALA A 249 16.04 9.14 -7.45
CA ALA A 249 15.08 8.07 -7.21
C ALA A 249 13.83 8.22 -8.10
N ALA A 250 13.33 9.45 -8.27
CA ALA A 250 12.21 9.71 -9.17
C ALA A 250 12.54 9.31 -10.62
N LEU A 251 13.70 9.72 -11.15
CA LEU A 251 14.13 9.34 -12.50
C LEU A 251 14.30 7.83 -12.67
N LYS A 252 14.81 7.12 -11.65
CA LYS A 252 14.86 5.64 -11.66
C LYS A 252 13.45 5.05 -11.77
N ARG A 253 12.50 5.57 -11.00
CA ARG A 253 11.08 5.13 -11.04
C ARG A 253 10.43 5.43 -12.39
N VAL A 254 10.69 6.61 -12.99
CA VAL A 254 10.21 6.94 -14.35
C VAL A 254 10.68 5.90 -15.36
N LYS A 255 11.98 5.59 -15.37
CA LYS A 255 12.53 4.58 -16.29
C LYS A 255 11.88 3.22 -16.09
N ALA A 256 11.75 2.77 -14.83
CA ALA A 256 11.08 1.51 -14.52
C ALA A 256 9.61 1.51 -14.97
N LEU A 257 8.88 2.59 -14.73
CA LEU A 257 7.47 2.76 -15.14
C LEU A 257 7.29 2.62 -16.65
N LEU A 258 8.11 3.31 -17.44
CA LEU A 258 8.03 3.27 -18.90
C LEU A 258 8.33 1.87 -19.44
N ILE A 259 9.35 1.19 -18.91
CA ILE A 259 9.69 -0.19 -19.27
C ILE A 259 8.52 -1.12 -18.94
N PHE A 260 7.92 -0.96 -17.76
CA PHE A 260 6.79 -1.77 -17.31
C PHE A 260 5.56 -1.56 -18.18
N MET A 261 5.20 -0.31 -18.48
CA MET A 261 4.06 0.02 -19.35
C MET A 261 4.25 -0.52 -20.77
N GLU A 262 5.45 -0.39 -21.34
CA GLU A 262 5.76 -0.91 -22.68
C GLU A 262 5.57 -2.43 -22.75
N LYS A 263 6.04 -3.16 -21.72
CA LYS A 263 5.81 -4.61 -21.62
C LYS A 263 4.32 -4.93 -21.50
N LYS A 264 3.60 -4.20 -20.65
CA LYS A 264 2.16 -4.41 -20.39
C LYS A 264 1.30 -4.16 -21.64
N ILE A 265 1.58 -3.09 -22.37
CA ILE A 265 0.91 -2.77 -23.65
C ILE A 265 1.22 -3.83 -24.71
N LYS A 266 2.49 -4.28 -24.81
CA LYS A 266 2.87 -5.39 -25.71
C LYS A 266 2.15 -6.70 -25.38
N GLY A 267 1.85 -6.93 -24.11
CA GLY A 267 1.06 -8.06 -23.61
C GLY A 267 -0.43 -8.03 -23.99
N ARG A 268 -0.89 -7.06 -24.80
CA ARG A 268 -2.30 -6.88 -25.22
C ARG A 268 -3.27 -6.60 -24.07
N HIS A 269 -2.81 -5.97 -22.99
CA HIS A 269 -3.69 -5.40 -21.97
C HIS A 269 -4.00 -3.94 -22.33
N PRO A 270 -5.15 -3.64 -22.98
CA PRO A 270 -5.48 -2.28 -23.38
C PRO A 270 -5.58 -1.38 -22.14
N LEU A 271 -5.09 -0.15 -22.29
CA LEU A 271 -5.22 0.88 -21.26
C LEU A 271 -6.68 1.35 -21.21
N PRO A 272 -7.40 1.20 -20.08
CA PRO A 272 -8.77 1.66 -20.00
C PRO A 272 -8.84 3.21 -19.97
N PRO A 273 -9.98 3.81 -20.37
CA PRO A 273 -10.09 5.27 -20.48
C PRO A 273 -9.86 6.03 -19.17
N ALA A 274 -10.31 5.50 -18.03
CA ALA A 274 -10.16 6.16 -16.74
C ALA A 274 -8.69 6.27 -16.32
N GLU A 275 -7.93 5.19 -16.45
CA GLU A 275 -6.50 5.15 -16.16
C GLU A 275 -5.68 5.92 -17.19
N CYS A 276 -6.12 5.96 -18.45
CA CYS A 276 -5.55 6.84 -19.47
C CYS A 276 -5.59 8.31 -19.02
N LEU A 277 -6.74 8.79 -18.57
CA LEU A 277 -6.89 10.16 -18.07
C LEU A 277 -6.01 10.45 -16.85
N ARG A 278 -5.84 9.48 -15.94
CA ARG A 278 -4.93 9.61 -14.80
C ARG A 278 -3.48 9.74 -15.24
N LEU A 279 -3.06 8.86 -16.15
CA LEU A 279 -1.70 8.90 -16.70
C LEU A 279 -1.44 10.20 -17.47
N MET A 280 -2.40 10.68 -18.26
CA MET A 280 -2.30 11.94 -19.00
C MET A 280 -2.03 13.15 -18.11
N LYS A 281 -2.52 13.13 -16.87
CA LYS A 281 -2.39 14.21 -15.87
C LYS A 281 -1.22 14.02 -14.90
N ALA A 282 -0.67 12.81 -14.81
CA ALA A 282 0.39 12.50 -13.86
C ALA A 282 1.72 13.10 -14.33
N LYS A 283 2.38 13.89 -13.47
CA LYS A 283 3.65 14.57 -13.78
C LYS A 283 4.86 13.65 -13.57
N PHE A 284 5.15 12.80 -14.56
CA PHE A 284 6.26 11.86 -14.49
C PHE A 284 7.25 11.96 -15.68
N LEU A 285 6.98 12.78 -16.69
CA LEU A 285 7.87 12.89 -17.85
C LEU A 285 8.93 13.98 -17.62
N PRO A 286 10.23 13.66 -17.74
CA PRO A 286 11.28 14.65 -17.54
C PRO A 286 11.37 15.64 -18.70
N VAL A 287 11.54 16.92 -18.38
CA VAL A 287 11.77 17.97 -19.39
C VAL A 287 13.23 17.97 -19.85
N LEU A 288 13.45 18.21 -21.15
CA LEU A 288 14.77 18.50 -21.69
C LEU A 288 15.34 19.82 -21.15
N LYS A 289 16.63 20.07 -21.37
CA LYS A 289 17.18 21.43 -21.22
C LYS A 289 16.64 22.32 -22.34
N LYS A 290 16.31 23.56 -22.01
CA LYS A 290 15.88 24.56 -22.99
C LYS A 290 16.93 24.73 -24.08
N PRO A 291 16.58 24.62 -25.38
CA PRO A 291 17.47 25.03 -26.46
C PRO A 291 17.79 26.52 -26.32
N ALA A 292 19.05 26.91 -26.50
CA ALA A 292 19.50 28.30 -26.30
C ALA A 292 18.75 29.35 -27.13
N ILE A 293 18.01 28.93 -28.16
CA ILE A 293 17.38 29.77 -29.19
C ILE A 293 15.84 29.76 -29.05
N PHE A 294 15.29 29.19 -27.97
CA PHE A 294 13.85 29.03 -27.82
C PHE A 294 13.21 30.23 -27.09
N PRO A 295 12.24 30.95 -27.67
CA PRO A 295 11.70 32.19 -27.10
C PRO A 295 10.81 32.01 -25.89
N LEU A 296 10.06 30.90 -25.87
CA LEU A 296 9.00 30.68 -24.90
C LEU A 296 9.56 30.19 -23.56
N PRO A 297 8.83 30.37 -22.45
CA PRO A 297 9.18 29.76 -21.18
C PRO A 297 9.25 28.25 -21.39
N TRP A 298 10.42 27.66 -21.16
CA TRP A 298 10.62 26.24 -21.28
C TRP A 298 10.20 25.55 -19.99
N GLY A 299 9.77 24.30 -20.08
CA GLY A 299 9.24 23.60 -18.90
C GLY A 299 10.27 23.52 -17.77
N GLY A 300 11.55 23.53 -18.12
CA GLY A 300 12.69 23.57 -17.20
C GLY A 300 13.12 24.96 -16.70
N ASP A 301 12.57 26.06 -17.20
CA ASP A 301 13.03 27.42 -16.87
C ASP A 301 12.67 27.85 -15.44
N ALA A 302 11.69 27.18 -14.82
CA ALA A 302 11.23 27.51 -13.49
C ALA A 302 12.20 27.14 -12.35
N LEU A 303 13.35 26.47 -12.61
CA LEU A 303 14.23 25.98 -11.53
C LEU A 303 15.73 26.23 -11.76
N GLN A 304 16.27 27.15 -10.96
CA GLN A 304 17.69 27.22 -10.57
C GLN A 304 18.04 26.30 -9.38
N ILE A 305 17.15 25.41 -8.94
CA ILE A 305 17.28 24.71 -7.65
C ILE A 305 17.08 23.20 -7.83
N SER A 306 18.20 22.48 -7.94
CA SER A 306 18.48 21.05 -7.68
C SER A 306 17.52 19.90 -8.09
N SER A 307 16.24 20.11 -8.41
CA SER A 307 15.29 19.05 -8.76
C SER A 307 14.88 19.07 -10.23
N GLN A 308 14.66 17.88 -10.80
CA GLN A 308 14.29 17.71 -12.21
C GLN A 308 12.85 18.21 -12.41
N VAL A 309 12.57 19.03 -13.43
CA VAL A 309 11.17 19.34 -13.77
C VAL A 309 10.52 18.12 -14.45
N LEU A 310 9.34 17.75 -13.95
CA LEU A 310 8.49 16.72 -14.50
C LEU A 310 7.18 17.33 -15.00
N LEU A 311 6.76 16.91 -16.19
CA LEU A 311 5.51 17.31 -16.85
C LEU A 311 4.58 16.12 -16.99
N ALA A 312 3.30 16.42 -17.13
CA ALA A 312 2.28 15.45 -17.49
C ALA A 312 2.30 15.18 -19.00
N PRO A 313 1.94 13.98 -19.46
CA PRO A 313 1.85 13.67 -20.89
C PRO A 313 1.02 14.65 -21.71
N GLU A 314 -0.07 15.19 -21.18
CA GLU A 314 -0.89 16.20 -21.87
C GLU A 314 -0.20 17.56 -22.03
N GLU A 315 0.87 17.80 -21.27
CA GLU A 315 1.69 19.01 -21.32
C GLU A 315 2.88 18.84 -22.29
N VAL A 316 3.09 17.67 -22.92
CA VAL A 316 4.32 17.35 -23.70
C VAL A 316 3.99 16.93 -25.13
N PHE A 317 4.91 17.24 -26.06
CA PHE A 317 4.76 16.97 -27.49
C PHE A 317 5.98 16.27 -28.08
N LEU A 318 5.78 15.53 -29.18
CA LEU A 318 6.87 14.88 -29.92
C LEU A 318 7.60 15.84 -30.89
N LYS A 319 6.96 16.94 -31.33
CA LYS A 319 7.50 17.94 -32.28
C LYS A 319 7.65 19.36 -31.68
N ASP A 320 8.36 20.23 -32.37
CA ASP A 320 9.33 21.24 -31.87
C ASP A 320 8.88 22.46 -31.01
N GLU A 321 7.63 22.66 -30.57
CA GLU A 321 7.20 24.06 -30.33
C GLU A 321 6.71 24.49 -28.92
N LYS A 322 6.91 23.71 -27.84
CA LYS A 322 6.76 24.25 -26.44
C LYS A 322 7.44 23.40 -25.35
N TYR A 323 7.12 22.11 -25.29
CA TYR A 323 7.71 21.16 -24.34
C TYR A 323 8.05 19.86 -25.05
N ARG A 324 9.32 19.70 -25.41
CA ARG A 324 9.79 18.54 -26.16
C ARG A 324 10.15 17.40 -25.21
N LEU A 325 9.64 16.21 -25.51
CA LEU A 325 10.08 14.99 -24.84
C LEU A 325 11.53 14.66 -25.23
N PRO A 326 12.39 14.18 -24.31
CA PRO A 326 13.71 13.69 -24.67
C PRO A 326 13.63 12.68 -25.82
N GLN A 327 14.37 12.94 -26.92
CA GLN A 327 14.29 12.15 -28.15
C GLN A 327 14.47 10.65 -27.88
N GLN A 328 15.44 10.29 -27.03
CA GLN A 328 15.67 8.90 -26.62
C GLN A 328 14.42 8.27 -25.96
N LEU A 329 13.64 9.04 -25.20
CA LEU A 329 12.44 8.54 -24.53
C LEU A 329 11.29 8.32 -25.53
N ALA A 330 11.11 9.28 -26.44
CA ALA A 330 10.13 9.19 -27.52
C ALA A 330 10.39 7.97 -28.42
N GLU A 331 11.66 7.77 -28.81
CA GLU A 331 12.09 6.67 -29.68
C GLU A 331 12.06 5.31 -28.97
N SER A 332 12.38 5.26 -27.67
CA SER A 332 12.41 4.00 -26.91
C SER A 332 11.02 3.49 -26.53
N PHE A 333 10.05 4.39 -26.35
CA PHE A 333 8.72 4.05 -25.82
C PHE A 333 7.54 4.65 -26.64
N PRO A 334 7.52 4.55 -27.98
CA PRO A 334 6.53 5.25 -28.82
C PRO A 334 5.08 4.80 -28.52
N LYS A 335 4.87 3.52 -28.19
CA LYS A 335 3.54 3.00 -27.85
C LYS A 335 3.04 3.50 -26.51
N VAL A 336 3.94 3.63 -25.51
CA VAL A 336 3.61 4.22 -24.22
C VAL A 336 3.24 5.68 -24.38
N MET A 337 4.01 6.46 -25.17
CA MET A 337 3.72 7.88 -25.38
C MET A 337 2.35 8.08 -26.03
N LYS A 338 2.06 7.31 -27.08
CA LYS A 338 0.74 7.33 -27.72
C LYS A 338 -0.39 6.90 -26.76
N ALA A 339 -0.17 5.84 -25.97
CA ALA A 339 -1.17 5.37 -25.01
C ALA A 339 -1.40 6.36 -23.86
N ALA A 340 -0.35 7.05 -23.43
CA ALA A 340 -0.40 8.09 -22.40
C ALA A 340 -0.92 9.43 -22.94
N GLY A 341 -1.33 9.51 -24.20
CA GLY A 341 -1.93 10.72 -24.78
C GLY A 341 -0.95 11.84 -25.14
N VAL A 342 0.35 11.54 -25.25
CA VAL A 342 1.34 12.49 -25.76
C VAL A 342 1.02 12.81 -27.21
N LYS A 343 0.84 14.09 -27.53
CA LYS A 343 0.50 14.54 -28.89
C LYS A 343 1.71 14.46 -29.82
N ASP A 344 1.49 13.98 -31.05
CA ASP A 344 2.54 13.91 -32.08
C ASP A 344 2.94 15.32 -32.58
N MET A 345 1.96 16.21 -32.73
CA MET A 345 2.14 17.60 -33.19
C MET A 345 1.13 18.51 -32.48
N PHE A 346 1.35 19.82 -32.57
CA PHE A 346 0.43 20.84 -32.06
C PHE A 346 -0.86 20.85 -32.88
N ASP A 347 -1.98 21.08 -32.20
CA ASP A 347 -3.23 21.46 -32.86
C ASP A 347 -3.39 22.99 -32.90
N GLU A 348 -4.44 23.47 -33.58
CA GLU A 348 -4.75 24.90 -33.70
C GLU A 348 -4.73 25.62 -32.34
N LYS A 349 -5.28 25.00 -31.28
CA LYS A 349 -5.37 25.61 -29.96
C LYS A 349 -4.00 25.72 -29.30
N ASP A 350 -3.13 24.73 -29.50
CA ASP A 350 -1.77 24.72 -28.96
C ASP A 350 -0.93 25.86 -29.57
N TYR A 351 -1.01 26.06 -30.89
CA TYR A 351 -0.35 27.16 -31.59
C TYR A 351 -0.88 28.53 -31.15
N ILE A 352 -2.21 28.70 -31.11
CA ILE A 352 -2.84 29.95 -30.64
C ILE A 352 -2.42 30.28 -29.20
N THR A 353 -2.42 29.27 -28.32
CA THR A 353 -2.01 29.46 -26.91
C THR A 353 -0.54 29.88 -26.82
N SER A 354 0.32 29.28 -27.63
CA SER A 354 1.75 29.59 -27.66
C SER A 354 2.02 31.01 -28.19
N LEU A 355 1.33 31.44 -29.25
CA LEU A 355 1.41 32.81 -29.76
C LEU A 355 0.88 33.85 -28.76
N HIS A 356 -0.23 33.55 -28.07
CA HIS A 356 -0.71 34.39 -26.96
C HIS A 356 0.33 34.50 -25.84
N GLU A 357 1.07 33.44 -25.56
CA GLU A 357 2.10 33.42 -24.52
C GLU A 357 3.31 34.27 -24.91
N VAL A 358 3.74 34.23 -26.18
CA VAL A 358 4.75 35.18 -26.71
C VAL A 358 4.26 36.62 -26.54
N LYS A 359 3.03 36.92 -26.98
CA LYS A 359 2.45 38.27 -26.87
C LYS A 359 2.35 38.74 -25.42
N LYS A 360 1.98 37.85 -24.49
CA LYS A 360 1.92 38.15 -23.06
C LYS A 360 3.30 38.43 -22.46
N GLN A 361 4.32 37.68 -22.87
CA GLN A 361 5.67 37.79 -22.34
C GLN A 361 6.39 39.07 -22.81
N PHE A 362 6.23 39.44 -24.07
CA PHE A 362 6.93 40.56 -24.67
C PHE A 362 6.06 41.82 -24.83
N GLY A 363 4.73 41.74 -24.69
CA GLY A 363 3.85 42.89 -24.81
C GLY A 363 4.00 43.59 -26.16
N GLU A 364 4.29 44.90 -26.12
CA GLU A 364 4.59 45.75 -27.29
C GLU A 364 6.11 45.94 -27.52
N THR A 365 6.97 45.20 -26.81
CA THR A 365 8.42 45.31 -26.98
C THR A 365 8.89 44.58 -28.23
N GLU A 366 9.90 45.14 -28.91
CA GLU A 366 10.52 44.49 -30.06
C GLU A 366 11.13 43.15 -29.64
N LEU A 367 10.72 42.09 -30.33
CA LEU A 367 11.32 40.77 -30.20
C LEU A 367 12.73 40.82 -30.79
N ASP A 368 13.69 40.22 -30.10
CA ASP A 368 14.99 39.96 -30.73
C ASP A 368 14.82 39.06 -31.96
N LYS A 369 15.82 39.06 -32.84
CA LYS A 369 15.79 38.32 -34.10
C LYS A 369 15.47 36.83 -33.92
N GLN A 370 15.86 36.23 -32.80
CA GLN A 370 15.66 34.81 -32.53
C GLN A 370 14.23 34.53 -32.08
N ASN A 371 13.69 35.36 -31.19
CA ASN A 371 12.32 35.21 -30.70
C ASN A 371 11.28 35.55 -31.77
N LEU A 372 11.58 36.54 -32.61
CA LEU A 372 10.76 36.87 -33.77
C LEU A 372 10.69 35.69 -34.75
N GLN A 373 11.83 35.06 -35.06
CA GLN A 373 11.86 33.93 -35.98
C GLN A 373 11.02 32.74 -35.48
N ALA A 374 11.07 32.45 -34.18
CA ALA A 374 10.27 31.39 -33.61
C ALA A 374 8.76 31.74 -33.52
N ALA A 375 8.40 33.00 -33.27
CA ALA A 375 7.01 33.46 -33.37
C ALA A 375 6.47 33.38 -34.81
N ILE A 376 7.31 33.71 -35.80
CA ILE A 376 6.98 33.55 -37.23
C ILE A 376 6.75 32.06 -37.55
N ASN A 377 7.62 31.16 -37.08
CA ASN A 377 7.45 29.72 -37.33
C ASN A 377 6.13 29.19 -36.75
N LEU A 378 5.81 29.53 -35.50
CA LEU A 378 4.54 29.21 -34.85
C LEU A 378 3.33 29.72 -35.66
N ALA A 379 3.40 30.95 -36.18
CA ALA A 379 2.32 31.56 -36.97
C ALA A 379 2.17 30.92 -38.35
N VAL A 380 3.29 30.56 -38.99
CA VAL A 380 3.29 29.85 -40.28
C VAL A 380 2.69 28.45 -40.12
N GLU A 381 3.13 27.69 -39.12
CA GLU A 381 2.60 26.34 -38.84
C GLU A 381 1.12 26.36 -38.41
N LEU A 382 0.67 27.40 -37.69
CA LEU A 382 -0.76 27.64 -37.44
C LEU A 382 -1.52 27.86 -38.75
N GLY A 383 -0.98 28.70 -39.64
CA GLY A 383 -1.57 28.96 -40.95
C GLY A 383 -1.70 27.71 -41.80
N GLU A 384 -0.69 26.84 -41.82
CA GLU A 384 -0.73 25.55 -42.51
C GLU A 384 -1.74 24.59 -41.87
N THR A 385 -1.77 24.50 -40.53
CA THR A 385 -2.75 23.68 -39.79
C THR A 385 -4.19 24.11 -40.08
N LEU A 386 -4.44 25.41 -40.17
CA LEU A 386 -5.75 25.99 -40.51
C LEU A 386 -6.15 25.79 -41.96
N LYS A 387 -5.21 25.61 -42.91
CA LYS A 387 -5.51 25.27 -44.31
C LYS A 387 -5.89 23.80 -44.48
N VAL A 388 -5.41 22.93 -43.58
CA VAL A 388 -5.70 21.48 -43.59
C VAL A 388 -7.06 21.16 -42.94
N SER A 389 -7.46 21.97 -41.96
CA SER A 389 -8.84 22.05 -41.48
C SER A 389 -9.65 22.82 -42.54
N GLU A 390 -10.80 22.35 -43.01
CA GLU A 390 -11.62 23.03 -44.04
C GLU A 390 -12.24 24.36 -43.55
N VAL A 391 -11.42 25.31 -43.11
CA VAL A 391 -11.82 26.61 -42.56
C VAL A 391 -11.73 27.67 -43.66
N HIS A 392 -12.76 28.50 -43.76
CA HIS A 392 -12.84 29.53 -44.79
C HIS A 392 -11.68 30.55 -44.64
N PRO A 393 -10.96 30.91 -45.72
CA PRO A 393 -9.75 31.77 -45.66
C PRO A 393 -9.92 33.09 -44.89
N SER A 394 -11.14 33.61 -44.82
CA SER A 394 -11.51 34.83 -44.09
C SER A 394 -11.48 34.69 -42.56
N GLU A 395 -11.81 33.53 -41.99
CA GLU A 395 -11.67 33.28 -40.53
C GLU A 395 -10.20 33.12 -40.13
N VAL A 396 -9.38 32.56 -41.02
CA VAL A 396 -7.93 32.40 -40.85
C VAL A 396 -7.25 33.77 -40.85
N GLN A 397 -7.67 34.65 -41.76
CA GLN A 397 -7.13 35.99 -41.90
C GLN A 397 -7.52 36.92 -40.74
N GLU A 398 -8.77 36.86 -40.26
CA GLU A 398 -9.20 37.62 -39.07
C GLU A 398 -8.45 37.18 -37.80
N LYS A 399 -8.21 35.87 -37.63
CA LYS A 399 -7.38 35.35 -36.53
C LYS A 399 -5.93 35.83 -36.66
N LEU A 400 -5.29 35.69 -37.83
CA LEU A 400 -3.90 36.13 -38.05
C LEU A 400 -3.72 37.65 -37.88
N GLU A 401 -4.68 38.46 -38.34
CA GLU A 401 -4.68 39.92 -38.20
C GLU A 401 -4.86 40.39 -36.74
N LEU A 402 -5.45 39.57 -35.86
CA LEU A 402 -5.48 39.81 -34.41
C LEU A 402 -4.11 39.60 -33.73
N PHE A 403 -3.23 38.79 -34.33
CA PHE A 403 -1.91 38.45 -33.77
C PHE A 403 -0.76 39.30 -34.31
N ILE A 404 -0.86 39.78 -35.55
CA ILE A 404 0.17 40.61 -36.18
C ILE A 404 -0.14 42.08 -35.88
N SER A 405 0.53 42.65 -34.88
CA SER A 405 0.60 44.12 -34.73
C SER A 405 1.18 44.73 -36.01
N PRO A 406 0.72 45.91 -36.47
CA PRO A 406 1.13 46.52 -37.74
C PRO A 406 2.63 46.83 -37.85
N THR A 407 3.43 46.60 -36.80
CA THR A 407 4.89 46.82 -36.78
C THR A 407 5.73 45.79 -37.53
N LEU A 408 5.15 44.71 -38.08
CA LEU A 408 5.87 43.74 -38.93
C LEU A 408 5.68 43.95 -40.45
N LYS A 409 5.20 45.13 -40.87
CA LYS A 409 5.00 45.48 -42.28
C LYS A 409 6.09 46.35 -42.91
N GLU A 410 7.21 46.61 -42.23
CA GLU A 410 8.35 47.34 -42.81
C GLU A 410 9.64 46.52 -42.84
#